data_AF-A0A7C5Z4N3-F1
#
_entry.id   AF-A0A7C5Z4N3-F1
#
_cell.length_a   1.000
_cell.length_b   1.000
_cell.length_c   1.000
_cell.angle_alpha   90.00
_cell.angle_beta   90.00
_cell.angle_gamma   90.00
#
_symmetry.space_group_name_H-M   'P 1'
#
loop_
_entity.id
_entity.type
_entity.pdbx_description
1 polymer ?
#
loop_
_entity_poly.entity_id
_entity_poly.type
_entity_poly.pdbx_seq_one_letter_code
_entity_poly.pdbx_strand_id
1 'polypeptide(L)'
;AQELRVKESDRIAAVADNLRRMGAEVEEFPDGLRVPGRQRLTGAEIATYGDHRIAMAFSIAGLVADGDTKIDDSDCVRISFPSFFDTLARAAA
;
A
#
# COMPACT_ATOMS: atom_id res chain seq x y z
N ALA A 1 21.40 11.99 -2.07
CA ALA A 1 21.37 10.69 -1.34
C ALA A 1 20.52 10.75 -0.07
N GLN A 2 20.60 11.82 0.73
CA GLN A 2 19.84 11.94 2.00
C GLN A 2 18.33 12.14 1.79
N GLU A 3 17.90 12.92 0.79
CA GLU A 3 16.46 13.08 0.46
C GLU A 3 15.80 11.78 -0.03
N LEU A 4 16.53 10.94 -0.78
CA LEU A 4 16.02 9.62 -1.17
C LEU A 4 15.81 8.74 0.06
N ARG A 5 16.74 8.78 1.03
CA ARG A 5 16.63 8.01 2.27
C ARG A 5 15.43 8.45 3.10
N VAL A 6 15.16 9.75 3.21
CA VAL A 6 13.96 10.24 3.91
C VAL A 6 12.69 9.69 3.24
N LYS A 7 12.59 9.80 1.90
CA LYS A 7 11.45 9.26 1.14
C LYS A 7 11.32 7.73 1.22
N GLU A 8 12.42 7.01 1.32
CA GLU A 8 12.42 5.55 1.49
C GLU A 8 11.98 5.16 2.91
N SER A 9 12.48 5.85 3.95
CA SER A 9 12.04 5.65 5.33
C SER A 9 10.55 5.98 5.51
N ASP A 10 10.07 7.05 4.87
CA ASP A 10 8.65 7.42 4.89
C ASP A 10 7.77 6.32 4.27
N ARG A 11 8.26 5.64 3.23
CA ARG A 11 7.56 4.51 2.61
C ARG A 11 7.57 3.24 3.45
N ILE A 12 8.68 2.95 4.13
CA ILE A 12 8.74 1.80 5.06
C ILE A 12 7.66 1.97 6.13
N ALA A 13 7.58 3.15 6.74
CA ALA A 13 6.56 3.48 7.73
C ALA A 13 5.15 3.38 7.14
N ALA A 14 4.91 3.94 5.95
CA ALA A 14 3.61 3.90 5.28
C ALA A 14 3.16 2.47 4.94
N VAL A 15 4.07 1.60 4.50
CA VAL A 15 3.76 0.18 4.22
C VAL A 15 3.46 -0.55 5.53
N ALA A 16 4.27 -0.34 6.56
CA ALA A 16 4.07 -1.00 7.85
C ALA A 16 2.75 -0.59 8.51
N ASP A 17 2.41 0.71 8.52
CA ASP A 17 1.14 1.20 9.05
C ASP A 17 -0.06 0.59 8.33
N ASN A 18 -0.10 0.68 7.00
CA ASN A 18 -1.24 0.18 6.23
C ASN A 18 -1.38 -1.35 6.30
N LEU A 19 -0.28 -2.12 6.30
CA LEU A 19 -0.36 -3.57 6.52
C LEU A 19 -0.90 -3.92 7.92
N ARG A 20 -0.48 -3.18 8.96
CA ARG A 20 -1.02 -3.35 10.32
C ARG A 20 -2.52 -3.05 10.37
N ARG A 21 -3.00 -2.02 9.66
CA ARG A 21 -4.43 -1.71 9.54
C ARG A 21 -5.22 -2.83 8.86
N MET A 22 -4.62 -3.48 7.87
CA MET A 22 -5.19 -4.67 7.22
C MET A 22 -5.08 -5.95 8.08
N GLY A 23 -4.56 -5.85 9.31
CA GLY A 23 -4.45 -6.96 10.26
C GLY A 23 -3.20 -7.82 10.11
N ALA A 24 -2.22 -7.41 9.29
CA ALA A 24 -0.95 -8.11 9.16
C ALA A 24 0.02 -7.75 10.29
N GLU A 25 0.73 -8.76 10.80
CA GLU A 25 1.92 -8.55 11.61
C GLU A 25 3.05 -8.00 10.75
N VAL A 26 3.64 -6.89 11.20
CA VAL A 26 4.80 -6.25 10.54
C VAL A 26 5.78 -5.79 11.59
N GLU A 27 7.02 -6.25 11.45
CA GLU A 27 8.16 -5.75 12.20
C GLU A 27 8.92 -4.74 11.33
N GLU A 28 9.13 -3.55 11.87
CA GLU A 28 9.71 -2.42 11.14
C GLU A 28 11.13 -2.14 11.66
N PHE A 29 12.03 -1.86 10.74
CA PHE A 29 13.44 -1.53 11.02
C PHE A 29 13.81 -0.21 10.33
N PRO A 30 14.90 0.46 10.73
CA PRO A 30 15.29 1.74 10.13
C PRO A 30 15.50 1.71 8.61
N ASP A 31 15.86 0.54 8.04
CA ASP A 31 16.18 0.34 6.64
C ASP A 31 15.34 -0.77 5.97
N GLY A 32 14.26 -1.21 6.62
CA GLY A 32 13.40 -2.24 6.05
C GLY A 32 12.26 -2.68 6.92
N LEU A 33 11.64 -3.80 6.54
CA LEU A 33 10.53 -4.39 7.26
C LEU A 33 10.53 -5.91 7.05
N ARG A 34 10.05 -6.64 8.06
CA ARG A 34 9.79 -8.08 7.98
C ARG A 34 8.30 -8.32 8.10
N VAL A 35 7.75 -9.00 7.10
CA VAL A 35 6.35 -9.43 7.06
C VAL A 35 6.33 -10.95 7.05
N PRO A 36 5.86 -11.61 8.12
CA PRO A 36 5.60 -13.05 8.08
C PRO A 36 4.65 -13.40 6.92
N GLY A 37 4.96 -14.44 6.16
CA GLY A 37 4.13 -14.88 5.05
C GLY A 37 2.85 -15.60 5.50
N ARG A 38 1.93 -15.84 4.56
CA ARG A 38 0.68 -16.62 4.76
C ARG A 38 -0.30 -16.02 5.78
N GLN A 39 -0.23 -14.72 5.99
CA GLN A 39 -1.22 -13.97 6.77
C GLN A 39 -2.43 -13.66 5.90
N ARG A 40 -3.62 -13.66 6.50
CA ARG A 40 -4.84 -13.14 5.85
C ARG A 40 -4.91 -11.64 6.09
N LEU A 41 -5.25 -10.90 5.05
CA LEU A 41 -5.52 -9.48 5.15
C LEU A 41 -7.02 -9.27 5.28
N THR A 42 -7.41 -8.22 6.00
CA THR A 42 -8.79 -7.74 6.12
C THR A 42 -8.92 -6.36 5.48
N GLY A 43 -10.15 -6.04 5.04
CA GLY A 43 -10.46 -4.73 4.51
C GLY A 43 -10.18 -3.61 5.52
N ALA A 44 -9.56 -2.53 5.05
CA ALA A 44 -9.17 -1.40 5.90
C ALA A 44 -9.20 -0.07 5.13
N GLU A 45 -9.14 1.04 5.88
CA GLU A 45 -8.88 2.37 5.33
C GLU A 45 -7.37 2.61 5.22
N ILE A 46 -6.91 2.78 3.99
CA ILE A 46 -5.51 2.93 3.61
C ILE A 46 -5.16 4.41 3.45
N ALA A 47 -4.11 4.83 4.15
CA ALA A 47 -3.53 6.16 4.01
C ALA A 47 -2.42 6.14 2.94
N THR A 48 -2.58 6.92 1.87
CA THR A 48 -1.61 6.96 0.76
C THR A 48 -0.42 7.87 1.03
N TYR A 49 -0.59 8.86 1.91
CA TYR A 49 0.38 9.93 2.17
C TYR A 49 0.78 10.69 0.89
N GLY A 50 -0.10 10.74 -0.12
CA GLY A 50 0.18 11.33 -1.43
C GLY A 50 1.19 10.54 -2.28
N ASP A 51 1.55 9.32 -1.89
CA ASP A 51 2.46 8.46 -2.66
C ASP A 51 1.68 7.48 -3.53
N HIS A 52 1.75 7.70 -4.85
CA HIS A 52 1.14 6.85 -5.87
C HIS A 52 1.53 5.38 -5.77
N ARG A 53 2.73 5.05 -5.26
CA ARG A 53 3.18 3.67 -5.09
C ARG A 53 2.46 2.99 -3.94
N ILE A 54 2.22 3.71 -2.85
CA ILE A 54 1.42 3.21 -1.72
C ILE A 54 0.00 2.97 -2.19
N ALA A 55 -0.62 3.94 -2.89
CA ALA A 55 -1.95 3.79 -3.46
C ALA A 55 -2.07 2.55 -4.38
N MET A 56 -1.14 2.37 -5.32
CA MET A 56 -1.15 1.21 -6.22
C MET A 56 -0.93 -0.12 -5.48
N ALA A 57 0.05 -0.18 -4.57
CA ALA A 57 0.37 -1.40 -3.83
C ALA A 57 -0.81 -1.89 -2.99
N PHE A 58 -1.46 -0.99 -2.27
CA PHE A 58 -2.60 -1.34 -1.41
C PHE A 58 -3.92 -1.51 -2.19
N SER A 59 -4.03 -0.96 -3.40
CA SER A 59 -5.12 -1.33 -4.33
C SER A 59 -5.04 -2.82 -4.68
N ILE A 60 -3.84 -3.33 -4.95
CA ILE A 60 -3.62 -4.75 -5.24
C ILE A 60 -3.84 -5.60 -3.97
N ALA A 61 -3.35 -5.15 -2.82
CA ALA A 61 -3.56 -5.85 -1.55
C ALA A 61 -5.06 -5.98 -1.20
N GLY A 62 -5.85 -4.94 -1.49
CA GLY A 62 -7.29 -4.93 -1.28
C GLY A 62 -8.05 -5.98 -2.09
N LEU A 63 -7.55 -6.39 -3.26
CA LEU A 63 -8.18 -7.44 -4.09
C LEU A 63 -8.14 -8.83 -3.44
N VAL A 64 -7.21 -9.06 -2.52
CA VAL A 64 -7.04 -10.36 -1.83
C VAL A 64 -7.45 -10.31 -0.36
N ALA A 65 -7.85 -9.14 0.14
CA ALA A 65 -8.26 -8.94 1.52
C ALA A 65 -9.72 -9.37 1.73
N ASP A 66 -10.00 -9.92 2.91
CA ASP A 66 -11.36 -10.24 3.33
C ASP A 66 -12.08 -8.94 3.75
N GLY A 67 -13.03 -8.46 2.94
CA GLY A 67 -13.82 -7.26 3.20
C GLY A 67 -13.43 -6.04 2.35
N ASP A 68 -14.04 -4.89 2.66
CA ASP A 68 -13.88 -3.67 1.86
C ASP A 68 -12.59 -2.92 2.22
N THR A 69 -11.71 -2.72 1.24
CA THR A 69 -10.55 -1.83 1.36
C THR A 69 -10.84 -0.49 0.69
N LYS A 70 -10.60 0.62 1.40
CA LYS A 70 -10.78 1.99 0.88
C LYS A 70 -9.47 2.75 0.91
N ILE A 71 -9.18 3.51 -0.14
CA ILE A 71 -7.96 4.32 -0.27
C ILE A 71 -8.35 5.79 -0.23
N ASP A 72 -7.65 6.59 0.57
CA ASP A 72 -8.01 8.00 0.85
C ASP A 72 -7.81 8.97 -0.34
N ASP A 73 -6.72 8.83 -1.09
CA ASP A 73 -6.39 9.65 -2.27
C ASP A 73 -6.00 8.75 -3.45
N SER A 74 -7.01 8.24 -4.15
CA SER A 74 -6.79 7.42 -5.36
C SER A 74 -6.24 8.22 -6.54
N ASP A 75 -6.42 9.55 -6.56
CA ASP A 75 -6.04 10.38 -7.71
C ASP A 75 -4.52 10.51 -7.86
N CYS A 76 -3.76 10.37 -6.76
CA CYS A 76 -2.29 10.43 -6.79
C CYS A 76 -1.68 9.40 -7.76
N VAL A 77 -2.34 8.26 -7.99
CA VAL A 77 -1.90 7.21 -8.93
C VAL A 77 -1.68 7.77 -10.34
N ARG A 78 -2.50 8.74 -10.76
CA ARG A 78 -2.45 9.33 -12.10
C ARG A 78 -1.15 10.06 -12.41
N ILE A 79 -0.39 10.45 -11.39
CA ILE A 79 0.93 11.09 -11.55
C ILE A 79 1.90 10.15 -12.28
N SER A 80 1.79 8.84 -12.03
CA SER A 80 2.71 7.84 -12.56
C SER A 80 2.05 6.86 -13.53
N PHE A 81 0.78 6.53 -13.32
CA PHE A 81 0.05 5.54 -14.10
C PHE A 81 -1.44 5.91 -14.23
N PRO A 82 -1.80 6.80 -15.17
CA PRO A 82 -3.17 7.28 -15.34
C PRO A 82 -4.24 6.20 -15.55
N SER A 83 -3.91 5.10 -16.22
CA SER A 83 -4.84 4.00 -16.53
C SER A 83 -4.73 2.82 -15.56
N PHE A 84 -4.18 3.04 -14.36
CA PHE A 84 -3.98 1.97 -13.37
C PHE A 84 -5.28 1.26 -12.99
N PHE A 85 -6.33 1.99 -12.59
CA PHE A 85 -7.58 1.38 -12.15
C PHE A 85 -8.32 0.66 -13.28
N ASP A 86 -8.28 1.19 -14.51
CA ASP A 86 -8.81 0.49 -15.69
C ASP A 86 -8.05 -0.82 -15.94
N THR A 87 -6.72 -0.78 -15.79
CA THR A 87 -5.87 -1.97 -15.93
C THR A 87 -6.13 -2.98 -14.83
N LEU A 88 -6.28 -2.53 -13.59
CA LEU A 88 -6.57 -3.36 -12.42
C LEU A 88 -7.94 -4.03 -12.56
N ALA A 89 -8.97 -3.29 -12.96
CA ALA A 89 -10.31 -3.82 -13.19
C ALA A 89 -10.33 -4.90 -14.28
N ARG A 90 -9.54 -4.73 -15.35
CA ARG A 90 -9.39 -5.75 -16.41
C ARG A 90 -8.65 -7.00 -15.96
N ALA A 91 -7.74 -6.88 -14.98
CA ALA A 91 -6.95 -8.00 -14.47
C ALA A 91 -7.65 -8.77 -13.33
N ALA A 92 -8.58 -8.12 -12.63
CA ALA A 92 -9.38 -8.72 -11.56
C ALA A 92 -10.64 -9.44 -12.05
N ALA A 93 -10.98 -9.30 -13.33
CA ALA A 93 -12.07 -10.01 -14.01
C ALA A 93 -11.63 -11.41 -14.47
#